data_AF-A0A9N8ZRL8-F1
#
_entry.id   AF-A0A9N8ZRL8-F1
#
_cell.length_a   1.000
_cell.length_b   1.000
_cell.length_c   1.000
_cell.angle_alpha   90.00
_cell.angle_beta   90.00
_cell.angle_gamma   90.00
#
_symmetry.space_group_name_H-M   'P 1'
#
loop_
_entity.id
_entity.type
_entity.pdbx_description
1 polymer ?
#
loop_
_entity_poly.entity_id
_entity_poly.type
_entity_poly.pdbx_seq_one_letter_code
_entity_poly.pdbx_strand_id
1 'polypeptide(L)'
;MYSVLEKELLEYIKKKQKEKIAVTMLMIQRKAKELGETLSIENARFSCGWVVRFKHHHNLVQHACTQVAQKFPEDMLLVVRDFLKKSHEKTINIEKKFIIYFNETPNVVQHAMEFDT
;
A
#
# COMPACT_ATOMS: atom_id res chain seq x y z
N MET A 1 25.93 2.07 -2.35
CA MET A 1 25.03 2.75 -1.39
C MET A 1 25.19 4.25 -1.64
N TYR A 2 24.12 4.98 -1.94
CA TYR A 2 24.19 6.35 -2.44
C TYR A 2 24.49 7.33 -1.29
N SER A 3 25.77 7.53 -0.97
CA SER A 3 26.21 8.29 0.22
C SER A 3 25.71 9.73 0.25
N VAL A 4 25.64 10.41 -0.91
CA VAL A 4 25.16 11.80 -1.01
C VAL A 4 23.65 11.87 -0.83
N LEU A 5 22.91 11.04 -1.58
CA LEU A 5 21.45 10.94 -1.50
C LEU A 5 20.97 10.66 -0.07
N GLU A 6 21.59 9.70 0.61
CA GLU A 6 21.17 9.30 1.95
C GLU A 6 21.39 10.40 2.99
N LYS A 7 22.46 11.19 2.85
CA LYS A 7 22.74 12.33 3.73
C LYS A 7 21.67 13.41 3.60
N GLU A 8 21.34 13.81 2.38
CA GLU A 8 20.30 14.81 2.11
C GLU A 8 18.92 14.33 2.58
N LEU A 9 18.61 13.06 2.33
CA LEU A 9 17.37 12.45 2.80
C LEU A 9 17.29 12.42 4.33
N LEU A 10 18.39 12.16 5.01
CA LEU A 10 18.46 12.17 6.47
C LEU A 10 18.29 13.57 7.06
N GLU A 11 18.86 14.59 6.41
CA GLU A 11 18.66 16.00 6.78
C GLU A 11 17.20 16.42 6.61
N TYR A 12 16.56 16.03 5.52
CA TYR A 12 15.14 16.23 5.30
C TYR A 12 14.28 15.61 6.43
N ILE A 13 14.60 14.37 6.84
CA ILE A 13 13.89 13.69 7.92
C ILE A 13 14.07 14.44 9.24
N LYS A 14 15.30 14.86 9.58
CA LYS A 14 15.59 15.64 10.79
C LYS A 14 14.81 16.95 10.82
N LYS A 15 14.71 17.66 9.68
CA LYS A 15 13.91 18.88 9.55
C LYS A 15 12.43 18.61 9.85
N LYS A 16 11.86 17.53 9.28
CA LYS A 16 10.46 17.16 9.51
C LYS A 16 10.19 16.74 10.95
N GLN A 17 11.12 16.04 11.59
CA GLN A 17 11.04 15.71 13.02
C GLN A 17 11.08 16.96 13.90
N LYS A 18 11.90 17.96 13.56
CA LYS A 18 11.93 19.26 14.26
C LYS A 18 10.60 20.02 14.11
N GLU A 19 9.94 19.87 12.96
CA GLU A 19 8.59 20.38 12.69
C GLU A 19 7.48 19.54 13.38
N LYS A 20 7.82 18.48 14.12
CA LYS A 20 6.90 17.50 14.73
C LYS A 20 5.96 16.82 13.72
N ILE A 21 6.37 16.74 12.45
CA ILE A 21 5.62 16.07 11.38
C ILE A 21 6.04 14.61 11.33
N ALA A 22 5.06 13.71 11.38
CA ALA A 22 5.30 12.28 11.22
C ALA A 22 5.80 11.97 9.80
N VAL A 23 7.00 11.37 9.70
CA VAL A 23 7.58 10.99 8.40
C VAL A 23 7.14 9.58 8.04
N THR A 24 6.21 9.49 7.09
CA THR A 24 5.74 8.19 6.57
C THR A 24 6.73 7.59 5.58
N MET A 25 6.62 6.27 5.36
CA MET A 25 7.43 5.56 4.37
C MET A 25 7.30 6.16 2.96
N LEU A 26 6.09 6.53 2.57
CA LEU A 26 5.80 7.12 1.26
C LEU A 26 6.49 8.48 1.09
N MET A 27 6.57 9.29 2.14
CA MET A 27 7.29 10.57 2.10
C MET A 27 8.79 10.36 1.82
N ILE A 28 9.38 9.34 2.45
CA ILE A 28 10.80 8.99 2.24
C ILE A 28 11.01 8.52 0.80
N GLN A 29 10.12 7.67 0.26
CA GLN A 29 10.23 7.21 -1.13
C GLN A 29 10.12 8.34 -2.14
N ARG A 30 9.14 9.24 -1.96
CA ARG A 30 8.95 10.40 -2.84
C ARG A 30 10.18 11.30 -2.81
N LYS A 31 10.66 11.64 -1.61
CA LYS A 31 11.85 12.48 -1.46
C LYS A 31 13.10 11.82 -2.04
N ALA A 32 13.29 10.51 -1.81
CA ALA A 32 14.41 9.77 -2.39
C ALA A 32 14.35 9.76 -3.94
N LYS A 33 13.16 9.65 -4.52
CA LYS A 33 12.95 9.71 -5.97
C LYS A 33 13.32 11.09 -6.54
N GLU A 34 12.82 12.17 -5.95
CA GLU A 34 13.15 13.55 -6.35
C GLU A 34 14.66 13.81 -6.31
N LEU A 35 15.31 13.40 -5.21
CA LEU A 35 16.75 13.57 -5.07
C LEU A 35 17.54 12.66 -6.03
N GLY A 36 17.05 11.45 -6.30
CA GLY A 36 17.64 10.54 -7.29
C GLY A 36 17.59 11.09 -8.71
N GLU A 37 16.48 11.74 -9.09
CA GLU A 37 16.33 12.45 -10.37
C GLU A 37 17.30 13.64 -10.45
N THR A 38 17.45 14.40 -9.37
CA THR A 38 18.36 15.56 -9.30
C THR A 38 19.84 15.14 -9.40
N LEU A 39 20.19 13.99 -8.83
CA LEU A 39 21.54 13.43 -8.83
C LEU A 39 21.83 12.53 -10.03
N SER A 40 20.94 12.47 -11.03
CA SER A 40 21.05 11.63 -12.23
C SER A 40 21.33 10.15 -11.92
N ILE A 41 20.72 9.62 -10.85
CA ILE A 41 20.88 8.23 -10.47
C ILE A 41 19.93 7.37 -11.30
N GLU A 42 20.42 6.86 -12.42
CA GLU A 42 19.66 5.97 -13.29
C GLU A 42 19.38 4.62 -12.61
N ASN A 43 18.18 4.08 -12.82
CA ASN A 43 17.73 2.75 -12.36
C ASN A 43 17.61 2.54 -10.83
N ALA A 44 17.70 3.59 -10.01
CA ALA A 44 17.46 3.45 -8.57
C ALA A 44 15.98 3.14 -8.26
N ARG A 45 15.72 1.95 -7.72
CA ARG A 45 14.40 1.57 -7.21
C ARG A 45 14.33 1.80 -5.70
N PHE A 46 13.66 2.88 -5.30
CA PHE A 46 13.35 3.19 -3.91
C PHE A 46 12.16 2.38 -3.39
N SER A 47 12.27 1.05 -3.46
CA SER A 47 11.23 0.10 -3.04
C SER A 47 10.97 0.17 -1.54
N CYS A 48 9.89 -0.48 -1.09
CA CYS A 48 9.59 -0.57 0.34
C CYS A 48 10.75 -1.21 1.12
N GLY A 49 11.35 -2.28 0.57
CA GLY A 49 12.52 -2.94 1.15
C GLY A 49 13.74 -2.03 1.24
N TRP A 50 13.96 -1.15 0.25
CA TRP A 50 15.04 -0.18 0.29
C TRP A 50 14.86 0.81 1.46
N VAL A 51 13.65 1.34 1.66
CA VAL A 51 13.37 2.28 2.77
C VAL A 51 13.56 1.62 4.14
N VAL A 52 13.17 0.35 4.29
CA VAL A 52 13.40 -0.40 5.53
C VAL A 52 14.89 -0.51 5.83
N ARG A 53 15.71 -0.85 4.83
CA ARG A 53 17.17 -0.92 4.96
C ARG A 53 17.79 0.45 5.26
N PHE A 54 17.34 1.50 4.57
CA PHE A 54 17.75 2.88 4.82
C PHE A 54 17.46 3.30 6.27
N LYS A 55 16.24 3.05 6.76
CA LYS A 55 15.88 3.36 8.16
C LYS A 55 16.74 2.58 9.15
N HIS A 56 16.98 1.30 8.89
CA HIS A 56 17.82 0.45 9.74
C HIS A 56 19.27 0.95 9.78
N HIS A 57 19.85 1.27 8.62
CA HIS A 57 21.23 1.77 8.52
C HIS A 57 21.44 3.09 9.28
N HIS A 58 20.43 3.95 9.29
CA HIS A 58 20.49 5.27 9.93
C HIS A 58 19.83 5.32 11.32
N ASN A 59 19.57 4.15 11.93
CA ASN A 59 18.93 4.03 13.25
C ASN A 59 17.64 4.86 13.40
N LEU A 60 16.86 4.99 12.32
CA LEU A 60 15.59 5.69 12.34
C LEU A 60 14.51 4.79 12.93
N VAL A 61 13.74 5.34 13.87
CA VAL A 61 12.66 4.61 14.55
C VAL A 61 11.67 4.05 13.51
N GLN A 62 11.57 2.73 13.46
CA GLN A 62 10.47 2.06 12.80
C GLN A 62 9.29 2.10 13.76
N HIS A 63 8.48 3.14 13.67
CA HIS A 63 7.17 3.10 14.31
C HIS A 63 6.41 1.95 13.65
N ALA A 64 6.38 0.79 14.30
CA ALA A 64 5.38 -0.22 14.01
C ALA A 64 4.03 0.47 14.20
N CYS A 65 3.10 0.28 13.27
CA CYS A 65 1.71 0.60 13.51
C CYS A 65 1.21 -0.33 14.63
N THR A 66 1.51 -0.02 15.88
CA THR A 66 0.89 -0.67 17.03
C THR A 66 -0.55 -0.16 17.10
N GLN A 67 -1.39 -0.66 16.19
CA GLN A 67 -2.85 -0.56 16.27
C GLN A 67 -3.41 -1.59 17.26
N VAL A 68 -2.70 -1.88 18.34
CA VAL A 68 -3.30 -2.58 19.47
C VAL A 68 -3.58 -1.53 20.53
N ALA A 69 -4.50 -0.61 20.20
CA ALA A 69 -5.34 -0.10 21.26
C ALA A 69 -6.09 -1.33 21.76
N GLN A 70 -5.80 -1.78 22.99
CA GLN A 70 -6.63 -2.77 23.64
C GLN A 70 -8.05 -2.20 23.64
N LYS A 71 -8.92 -2.77 22.81
CA LYS A 71 -10.32 -2.40 22.78
C LYS A 71 -10.94 -2.92 24.06
N PHE A 72 -11.76 -2.11 24.70
CA PHE A 72 -12.43 -2.53 25.91
C PHE A 72 -13.37 -3.71 25.59
N PRO A 73 -13.56 -4.67 26.51
CA PRO A 73 -14.44 -5.82 26.29
C PRO A 73 -15.84 -5.44 25.79
N GLU A 74 -16.34 -4.28 26.22
CA GLU A 74 -17.63 -3.70 25.84
C GLU A 74 -17.69 -3.32 24.35
N ASP A 75 -16.56 -2.88 23.77
CA ASP A 75 -16.45 -2.53 22.35
C ASP A 75 -16.41 -3.78 21.46
N MET A 76 -16.20 -4.97 22.03
CA MET A 76 -16.05 -6.21 21.27
C MET A 76 -17.29 -6.53 20.44
N LEU A 77 -18.49 -6.24 20.95
CA LEU A 77 -19.75 -6.42 20.24
C LEU A 77 -19.84 -5.54 18.98
N LEU A 78 -19.39 -4.29 19.07
CA LEU A 78 -19.34 -3.38 17.92
C LEU A 78 -18.32 -3.84 16.88
N VAL A 79 -17.17 -4.32 17.34
CA VAL A 79 -16.12 -4.87 16.46
C VAL A 79 -16.60 -6.11 15.70
N VAL A 80 -17.28 -7.03 16.39
CA VAL A 80 -17.85 -8.24 15.76
C VAL A 80 -18.91 -7.85 14.73
N ARG A 81 -19.81 -6.92 15.08
CA ARG A 81 -20.82 -6.39 14.14
C ARG A 81 -20.18 -5.81 12.89
N ASP A 82 -19.18 -4.94 13.04
CA ASP A 82 -18.50 -4.30 11.92
C ASP A 82 -17.74 -5.31 11.05
N PHE A 83 -17.12 -6.31 11.67
CA PHE A 83 -16.46 -7.40 10.96
C PHE A 83 -17.46 -8.19 10.11
N LEU A 84 -18.58 -8.60 10.69
CA LEU A 84 -19.62 -9.35 9.98
C LEU A 84 -20.20 -8.54 8.83
N LYS A 85 -20.45 -7.24 9.05
CA LYS A 85 -20.92 -6.33 8.01
C LYS A 85 -19.93 -6.24 6.84
N LYS A 86 -18.65 -6.01 7.13
CA LYS A 86 -17.59 -5.98 6.10
C LYS A 86 -17.44 -7.31 5.37
N SER A 87 -17.55 -8.42 6.08
CA SER A 87 -17.50 -9.76 5.49
C SER A 87 -18.64 -9.97 4.50
N HIS A 88 -19.86 -9.58 4.89
CA HIS A 88 -21.04 -9.71 4.04
C HIS A 88 -20.97 -8.81 2.79
N GLU A 89 -20.56 -7.55 2.94
CA GLU A 89 -20.32 -6.64 1.82
C GLU A 89 -19.29 -7.19 0.84
N LYS A 90 -18.25 -7.86 1.35
CA LYS A 90 -17.21 -8.48 0.53
C LYS A 90 -17.77 -9.66 -0.28
N THR A 91 -18.60 -10.51 0.32
CA THR A 91 -19.29 -11.61 -0.38
C THR A 91 -20.15 -11.07 -1.52
N ILE A 92 -21.01 -10.08 -1.22
CA ILE A 92 -21.87 -9.44 -2.23
C ILE A 92 -21.04 -8.84 -3.37
N ASN A 93 -19.91 -8.18 -3.06
CA ASN A 93 -19.07 -7.57 -4.08
C ASN A 93 -18.35 -8.60 -4.96
N ILE A 94 -17.99 -9.77 -4.42
CA ILE A 94 -17.43 -10.88 -5.19
C ILE A 94 -18.52 -11.46 -6.11
N GLU A 95 -19.73 -11.70 -5.59
CA GLU A 95 -20.86 -12.21 -6.37
C GLU A 95 -21.24 -11.24 -7.50
N LYS A 96 -21.32 -9.93 -7.22
CA LYS A 96 -21.58 -8.91 -8.25
C LYS A 96 -20.52 -8.92 -9.34
N LYS A 97 -19.24 -9.01 -8.97
CA LYS A 97 -18.14 -9.12 -9.95
C LYS A 97 -18.26 -10.39 -10.79
N PHE A 98 -18.66 -11.50 -10.19
CA PHE A 98 -18.88 -12.76 -10.90
C PHE A 98 -20.04 -12.65 -11.90
N ILE A 99 -21.16 -12.04 -11.50
CA ILE A 99 -22.32 -11.80 -12.37
C ILE A 99 -21.98 -10.87 -13.54
N ILE A 100 -21.27 -9.77 -13.27
CA ILE A 100 -20.82 -8.84 -14.33
C ILE A 100 -19.93 -9.57 -15.34
N TYR A 101 -18.97 -10.38 -14.85
CA TYR A 101 -18.10 -11.17 -15.72
C TYR A 101 -18.86 -12.13 -16.64
N PHE A 102 -19.91 -12.80 -16.13
CA PHE A 102 -20.75 -13.70 -16.93
C PHE A 102 -21.66 -12.96 -17.93
N ASN A 103 -22.08 -11.74 -17.62
CA ASN A 103 -22.91 -10.94 -18.53
C ASN A 103 -22.10 -10.24 -19.62
N GLU A 104 -20.81 -9.98 -19.38
CA GLU A 104 -19.89 -9.35 -20.34
C GLU A 104 -19.21 -10.36 -21.28
N THR A 105 -19.22 -11.66 -20.96
CA THR A 105 -18.84 -12.71 -21.91
C THR A 105 -19.91 -12.81 -23.00
N PRO A 106 -19.58 -12.63 -24.30
CA PRO A 106 -20.54 -12.86 -25.37
C PRO A 106 -21.02 -14.31 -25.29
N ASN A 107 -22.31 -14.53 -25.52
CA ASN A 107 -22.95 -15.83 -25.54
C ASN A 107 -22.38 -16.68 -26.70
N VAL A 108 -21.21 -17.31 -26.52
CA VAL A 108 -20.51 -18.12 -27.54
C VAL A 108 -21.31 -19.40 -27.90
N VAL A 109 -22.45 -19.65 -27.25
CA VAL A 109 -23.23 -20.87 -27.47
C VAL A 109 -24.20 -20.76 -28.67
N GLN A 110 -24.41 -19.58 -29.27
CA GLN A 110 -25.32 -19.46 -30.43
C GLN A 110 -24.67 -19.64 -31.81
N HIS A 111 -23.34 -19.69 -31.93
CA HIS A 111 -22.68 -19.79 -33.26
C HIS A 111 -22.20 -21.20 -33.64
N ALA A 112 -22.44 -22.20 -32.78
CA ALA A 112 -22.00 -23.58 -33.01
C ALA A 112 -23.03 -24.46 -33.76
N MET A 113 -24.18 -23.90 -34.19
CA MET A 113 -25.26 -24.67 -34.84
C MET A 113 -25.60 -24.23 -36.28
N GLU A 114 -24.76 -23.42 -36.95
CA GLU A 114 -25.02 -22.98 -38.33
C GLU A 114 -23.98 -23.46 -39.37
N PHE A 115 -23.11 -24.41 -39.03
CA PHE A 115 -22.07 -24.91 -39.94
C PHE A 115 -22.17 -26.39 -40.33
N ASP A 116 -23.33 -27.02 -40.18
CA ASP A 116 -23.60 -28.36 -40.73
C ASP A 116 -25.01 -28.41 -41.34
N THR A 117 -25.22 -27.84 -42.53
CA THR A 117 -26.26 -28.28 -43.50
C THR A 117 -25.86 -27.93 -44.92
#